data_AF-A0A938MC67-F1
#
_entry.id   AF-A0A938MC67-F1
#
_cell.length_a   1.000
_cell.length_b   1.000
_cell.length_c   1.000
_cell.angle_alpha   90.00
_cell.angle_beta   90.00
_cell.angle_gamma   90.00
#
_symmetry.space_group_name_H-M   'P 1'
#
loop_
_entity.id
_entity.type
_entity.pdbx_description
1 polymer ?
#
loop_
_entity_poly.entity_id
_entity_poly.type
_entity_poly.pdbx_seq_one_letter_code
_entity_poly.pdbx_strand_id
1 'polypeptide(L)'
;MITYIVTEKRENYEKNGGHAVKIKLEKLSGQPCLVQFYEDVTLEKIKRLGIRAVVFSGYSTPLWEHKLESFRGVYELARQG
;
A
#
# COMPACT_ATOMS: atom_id res chain seq x y z
N MET A 1 -14.17 -0.37 -1.57
CA MET A 1 -12.92 0.39 -1.71
C MET A 1 -11.74 -0.57 -1.81
N ILE A 2 -10.73 -0.21 -2.60
CA ILE A 2 -9.45 -0.93 -2.73
C ILE A 2 -8.36 -0.08 -2.10
N THR A 3 -7.30 -0.69 -1.58
CA THR A 3 -6.08 0.04 -1.20
C THR A 3 -4.87 -0.43 -2.00
N TYR A 4 -4.01 0.51 -2.37
CA TYR A 4 -2.70 0.26 -2.95
C TYR A 4 -1.63 0.58 -1.93
N ILE A 5 -0.87 -0.43 -1.50
CA ILE A 5 0.21 -0.31 -0.52
C ILE A 5 1.51 -0.14 -1.28
N VAL A 6 2.12 1.03 -1.13
CA VAL A 6 3.44 1.37 -1.66
C VAL A 6 4.49 0.83 -0.70
N THR A 7 5.32 -0.10 -1.17
CA THR A 7 6.46 -0.69 -0.45
C THR A 7 7.78 0.01 -0.76
N GLU A 8 7.76 0.98 -1.67
CA GLU A 8 8.85 1.91 -1.97
C GLU A 8 8.96 3.00 -0.87
N LYS A 9 10.15 3.59 -0.70
CA LYS A 9 10.32 4.75 0.19
C LYS A 9 9.45 5.92 -0.29
N ARG A 10 8.81 6.62 0.65
CA ARG A 10 7.89 7.74 0.35
C ARG A 10 8.53 8.78 -0.58
N GLU A 11 9.77 9.16 -0.29
CA GLU A 11 10.53 10.14 -1.08
C GLU A 11 10.69 9.73 -2.56
N ASN A 12 10.89 8.45 -2.83
CA ASN A 12 11.05 7.93 -4.19
C ASN A 12 9.71 7.89 -4.92
N TYR A 13 8.65 7.50 -4.23
CA TYR A 13 7.30 7.46 -4.81
C TYR A 13 6.79 8.84 -5.20
N GLU A 14 7.01 9.85 -4.35
CA GLU A 14 6.59 11.23 -4.59
C GLU A 14 7.32 11.86 -5.78
N LYS A 15 8.64 11.64 -5.90
CA LYS A 15 9.44 12.11 -7.05
C LYS A 15 8.94 11.57 -8.39
N ASN A 16 8.42 10.34 -8.40
CA ASN A 16 7.98 9.66 -9.62
C ASN A 16 6.50 9.95 -9.99
N GLY A 17 5.81 10.84 -9.26
CA GLY A 17 4.43 11.22 -9.57
C GLY A 17 3.44 10.05 -9.50
N GLY A 18 3.63 9.15 -8.52
CA GLY A 18 3.10 7.77 -8.41
C GLY A 18 1.58 7.50 -8.53
N HIS A 19 0.77 8.43 -9.04
CA HIS A 19 -0.68 8.27 -9.16
C HIS A 19 -1.14 7.38 -10.33
N ALA A 20 -0.26 7.01 -11.27
CA ALA A 20 -0.63 6.22 -12.45
C ALA A 20 -1.27 4.87 -12.08
N VAL A 21 -0.71 4.17 -11.07
CA VAL A 21 -1.23 2.87 -10.61
C VAL A 21 -2.60 3.04 -9.94
N LYS A 22 -2.76 4.06 -9.08
CA LYS A 22 -4.05 4.40 -8.47
C LYS A 22 -5.13 4.58 -9.54
N ILE A 23 -4.87 5.44 -10.53
CA ILE A 23 -5.83 5.76 -11.60
C ILE A 23 -6.18 4.49 -12.39
N LYS A 24 -5.19 3.64 -12.70
CA LYS A 24 -5.43 2.37 -13.39
C LYS A 24 -6.31 1.43 -12.58
N LEU A 25 -6.06 1.28 -11.26
CA LEU A 25 -6.86 0.45 -10.37
C LEU A 25 -8.30 0.96 -10.26
N GLU A 26 -8.50 2.27 -10.15
CA GLU A 26 -9.84 2.87 -10.08
C GLU A 26 -10.62 2.62 -11.37
N LYS A 27 -9.97 2.80 -12.53
CA LYS A 27 -10.59 2.51 -13.84
C LYS A 27 -10.97 1.04 -14.01
N LEU A 28 -10.10 0.11 -13.60
CA LEU A 28 -10.34 -1.33 -13.76
C LEU A 28 -11.41 -1.87 -12.80
N SER A 29 -11.42 -1.36 -11.56
CA SER A 29 -12.30 -1.88 -10.51
C SER A 29 -13.64 -1.16 -10.40
N GLY A 30 -13.77 0.05 -10.95
CA GLY A 30 -14.93 0.91 -10.69
C GLY A 30 -15.07 1.29 -9.20
N GLN A 31 -13.98 1.25 -8.44
CA GLN A 31 -13.95 1.51 -6.99
C GLN A 31 -12.88 2.56 -6.67
N PRO A 32 -13.08 3.43 -5.67
CA PRO A 32 -12.01 4.29 -5.16
C PRO A 32 -10.81 3.48 -4.69
N CYS A 33 -9.61 4.01 -4.94
CA CYS A 33 -8.35 3.41 -4.54
C CYS A 33 -7.60 4.32 -3.56
N LEU A 34 -7.43 3.86 -2.33
CA LEU A 34 -6.63 4.55 -1.31
C LEU A 34 -5.16 4.14 -1.43
N VAL A 35 -4.29 5.10 -1.73
CA VAL A 35 -2.83 4.90 -1.68
C VAL A 35 -2.36 5.01 -0.23
N GLN A 36 -1.58 4.05 0.23
CA GLN A 36 -0.96 4.04 1.56
C GLN A 36 0.50 3.61 1.44
N PHE A 37 1.38 4.18 2.27
CA PHE A 37 2.74 3.66 2.40
C PHE A 37 2.74 2.51 3.41
N TYR A 38 3.60 1.52 3.18
CA TYR A 38 3.74 0.33 4.04
C TYR A 38 3.89 0.69 5.54
N GLU A 39 4.57 1.81 5.83
CA GLU A 39 4.81 2.34 7.18
C GLU A 39 3.53 2.81 7.90
N ASP A 40 2.50 3.22 7.15
CA ASP A 40 1.25 3.76 7.70
C ASP A 40 0.11 2.72 7.74
N VAL A 41 0.37 1.50 7.27
CA VAL A 41 -0.64 0.45 7.19
C VAL A 41 -0.84 -0.14 8.58
N THR A 42 -2.10 -0.25 9.02
CA THR A 42 -2.49 -1.03 10.19
C THR A 42 -3.74 -1.85 9.87
N LEU A 43 -3.85 -3.05 10.45
CA LEU A 43 -5.02 -3.91 10.25
C LEU A 43 -6.31 -3.21 10.72
N GLU A 44 -6.25 -2.45 11.80
CA GLU A 44 -7.38 -1.66 12.31
C GLU A 44 -7.89 -0.65 11.27
N LYS A 45 -6.97 0.10 10.64
CA LYS A 45 -7.31 1.10 9.62
C LYS A 45 -7.94 0.45 8.39
N ILE A 46 -7.40 -0.69 7.94
CA ILE A 46 -7.95 -1.47 6.82
C ILE A 46 -9.41 -1.90 7.10
N LYS A 47 -9.66 -2.46 8.30
CA LYS A 47 -11.00 -2.91 8.71
C LYS A 47 -11.97 -1.74 8.84
N ARG A 48 -11.57 -0.67 9.53
CA ARG A 48 -12.42 0.51 9.77
C ARG A 48 -12.84 1.19 8.47
N LEU A 49 -11.98 1.20 7.46
CA LEU A 49 -12.26 1.79 6.15
C LEU A 49 -13.07 0.88 5.22
N GLY A 50 -13.38 -0.36 5.62
CA GLY A 50 -14.09 -1.31 4.77
C GLY A 50 -13.33 -1.63 3.47
N ILE A 51 -12.00 -1.69 3.53
CA ILE A 51 -11.18 -2.09 2.40
C ILE A 51 -11.46 -3.56 2.08
N ARG A 52 -11.82 -3.84 0.83
CA ARG A 52 -12.20 -5.21 0.38
C ARG A 52 -11.09 -5.93 -0.38
N ALA A 53 -10.11 -5.17 -0.88
CA ALA A 53 -8.99 -5.70 -1.62
C ALA A 53 -7.75 -4.83 -1.38
N VAL A 54 -6.61 -5.50 -1.32
CA VAL A 54 -5.30 -4.91 -1.07
C VAL A 54 -4.42 -5.25 -2.26
N VAL A 55 -3.74 -4.25 -2.81
CA VAL A 55 -2.77 -4.39 -3.90
C VAL A 55 -1.43 -3.91 -3.38
N PHE A 56 -0.41 -4.76 -3.41
CA PHE A 56 0.95 -4.37 -3.06
C PHE A 56 1.67 -3.86 -4.31
N SER A 57 2.43 -2.78 -4.16
CA SER A 57 3.39 -2.40 -5.18
C SER A 57 4.50 -3.46 -5.30
N GLY A 58 5.13 -3.49 -6.46
CA GLY A 58 6.44 -4.15 -6.59
C GLY A 58 7.48 -3.47 -5.71
N TYR A 59 8.63 -4.13 -5.57
CA TYR A 59 9.78 -3.63 -4.82
C TYR A 59 10.84 -3.13 -5.80
N SER A 60 11.30 -1.89 -5.63
CA SER A 60 12.50 -1.36 -6.30
C SER A 60 13.59 -0.98 -5.31
N THR A 61 13.24 -0.64 -4.07
CA THR A 61 14.20 -0.47 -2.98
C THR A 61 14.56 -1.82 -2.33
N PRO A 62 15.86 -2.09 -2.12
CA PRO A 62 16.30 -3.28 -1.41
C PRO A 62 15.82 -3.36 0.05
N LEU A 63 15.49 -4.57 0.52
CA LEU A 63 14.95 -4.78 1.87
C LEU A 63 15.85 -4.26 3.00
N TRP A 64 17.18 -4.30 2.84
CA TRP A 64 18.12 -3.81 3.86
C TRP A 64 18.10 -2.29 4.02
N GLU A 65 17.51 -1.56 3.07
CA GLU A 65 17.31 -0.12 3.18
C GLU A 65 16.04 0.27 3.96
N HIS A 66 15.22 -0.72 4.33
CA HIS A 66 14.04 -0.56 5.14
C HIS A 66 14.29 -1.05 6.56
N LYS A 67 13.56 -0.45 7.50
CA LYS A 67 13.41 -1.02 8.84
C LYS A 67 12.39 -2.14 8.78
N LEU A 68 12.75 -3.34 9.23
CA LEU A 68 11.85 -4.50 9.18
C LEU A 68 10.57 -4.24 9.99
N GLU A 69 10.68 -3.53 11.11
CA GLU A 69 9.55 -3.15 11.96
C GLU A 69 8.50 -2.30 11.23
N SER A 70 8.90 -1.53 10.20
CA SER A 70 7.99 -0.71 9.41
C SER A 70 7.02 -1.53 8.56
N PHE A 71 7.29 -2.83 8.33
CA PHE A 71 6.38 -3.73 7.62
C PHE A 71 5.39 -4.44 8.55
N ARG A 72 5.39 -4.17 9.85
CA ARG A 72 4.55 -4.88 10.82
C ARG A 72 3.08 -4.90 10.42
N GLY A 73 2.51 -3.77 10.02
CA GLY A 73 1.10 -3.71 9.62
C GLY A 73 0.79 -4.49 8.34
N VAL A 74 1.74 -4.53 7.40
CA VAL A 74 1.64 -5.36 6.18
C VAL A 74 1.68 -6.84 6.55
N TYR A 75 2.58 -7.25 7.44
CA TYR A 75 2.65 -8.62 7.94
C TYR A 75 1.37 -9.04 8.66
N GLU A 76 0.85 -8.20 9.55
CA GLU A 76 -0.40 -8.46 10.27
C GLU A 76 -1.58 -8.63 9.30
N LEU A 77 -1.63 -7.79 8.26
CA LEU A 77 -2.64 -7.86 7.20
C LEU A 77 -2.54 -9.15 6.39
N ALA A 78 -1.35 -9.53 5.93
CA ALA A 78 -1.15 -10.76 5.16
C ALA A 78 -1.46 -12.03 5.95
N ARG A 79 -1.30 -12.00 7.28
CA ARG A 79 -1.51 -13.15 8.16
C ARG A 79 -2.98 -13.32 8.61
N GLN A 80 -3.75 -12.23 8.65
CA GLN A 80 -5.07 -12.20 9.32
C GLN A 80 -6.21 -11.60 8.47
N GLY A 81 -5.90 -11.02 7.31
CA GLY A 81 -6.86 -10.49 6.35
C GLY A 81 -7.29 -11.56 5.36
#